data_AF-A0AA37IWI8-F1
#
_entry.id   AF-A0AA37IWI8-F1
#
_cell.length_a   1.000
_cell.length_b   1.000
_cell.length_c   1.000
_cell.angle_alpha   90.00
_cell.angle_beta   90.00
_cell.angle_gamma   90.00
#
_symmetry.space_group_name_H-M   'P 1'
#
loop_
_entity.id
_entity.type
_entity.pdbx_description
1 polymer ?
#
loop_
_entity_poly.entity_id
_entity_poly.type
_entity_poly.pdbx_seq_one_letter_code
_entity_poly.pdbx_strand_id
1 'polypeptide(L)'
;MAAIDLIVLGILKKSPMSAYEIQKLVEYRNISKCVKISTPSIYKKALQLEEKGLIQGEIIREGKMPEKAVYTLTEAGEAEFERLMREISSSPIHLFLDFNAVIVNLDSLPREQQKKCVDEIAENIKTLKKNLENNLQVKSGVPDVPAAGLAVLRQQYILAQAMEEWIASVGPFDGTEG
;
A
#
# COMPACT_ATOMS: atom_id res chain seq x y z
N MET A 1 -9.98 6.05 7.58
CA MET A 1 -9.08 5.21 6.77
C MET A 1 -9.45 3.76 6.99
N ALA A 2 -10.39 3.23 6.20
CA ALA A 2 -10.90 1.86 6.29
C ALA A 2 -9.82 0.80 6.03
N ALA A 3 -8.81 1.11 5.20
CA ALA A 3 -7.84 0.13 4.74
C ALA A 3 -6.88 -0.39 5.84
N ILE A 4 -6.38 0.49 6.72
CA ILE A 4 -5.49 0.04 7.81
C ILE A 4 -6.24 -0.83 8.82
N ASP A 5 -7.48 -0.45 9.14
CA ASP A 5 -8.37 -1.23 10.02
C ASP A 5 -8.59 -2.63 9.40
N LEU A 6 -8.90 -2.70 8.09
CA LEU A 6 -9.05 -3.98 7.38
C LEU A 6 -7.78 -4.84 7.41
N ILE A 7 -6.60 -4.24 7.21
CA ILE A 7 -5.32 -4.97 7.23
C ILE A 7 -5.05 -5.52 8.64
N VAL A 8 -5.25 -4.72 9.69
CA VAL A 8 -5.00 -5.14 11.07
C VAL A 8 -5.97 -6.26 11.47
N LEU A 9 -7.27 -6.08 11.25
CA LEU A 9 -8.29 -7.09 11.56
C LEU A 9 -8.03 -8.38 10.75
N GLY A 10 -7.67 -8.27 9.47
CA GLY A 10 -7.36 -9.43 8.63
C GLY A 10 -6.09 -10.19 9.03
N ILE A 11 -5.10 -9.51 9.64
CA ILE A 11 -3.93 -10.18 10.23
C ILE A 11 -4.36 -10.94 11.50
N LEU A 12 -5.09 -10.28 12.39
CA LEU A 12 -5.56 -10.87 13.65
C LEU A 12 -6.57 -12.00 13.47
N LYS A 13 -7.34 -11.98 12.38
CA LYS A 13 -8.21 -13.09 11.96
C LYS A 13 -7.44 -14.38 11.70
N LYS A 14 -6.14 -14.30 11.32
CA LYS A 14 -5.31 -15.49 11.06
C LYS A 14 -4.73 -16.06 12.34
N SER A 15 -4.26 -15.19 13.24
CA SER A 15 -3.79 -15.58 14.57
C SER A 15 -3.65 -14.36 15.48
N PRO A 16 -3.78 -14.54 16.82
CA PRO A 16 -3.47 -13.49 17.79
C PRO A 16 -2.02 -12.99 17.67
N MET A 17 -1.82 -11.68 17.78
CA MET A 17 -0.50 -11.04 17.64
C MET A 17 -0.42 -9.74 18.43
N SER A 18 0.81 -9.38 18.82
CA SER A 18 1.11 -8.04 19.32
C SER A 18 1.13 -7.00 18.20
N ALA A 19 0.94 -5.72 18.56
CA ALA A 19 1.06 -4.61 17.61
C ALA A 19 2.43 -4.57 16.91
N TYR A 20 3.49 -5.00 17.60
CA TYR A 20 4.84 -5.12 17.04
C TYR A 20 4.92 -6.15 15.92
N GLU A 21 4.36 -7.33 16.13
CA GLU A 21 4.33 -8.41 15.15
C GLU A 21 3.49 -8.04 13.93
N ILE A 22 2.35 -7.36 14.15
CA ILE A 22 1.51 -6.80 13.08
C ILE A 22 2.31 -5.81 12.24
N GLN A 23 3.04 -4.88 12.89
CA GLN A 23 3.91 -3.93 12.21
C GLN A 23 4.98 -4.64 11.37
N LYS A 24 5.69 -5.62 11.94
CA LYS A 24 6.70 -6.39 11.20
C LYS A 24 6.12 -7.13 10.01
N LEU A 25 4.91 -7.68 10.13
CA LEU A 25 4.25 -8.34 9.01
C LEU A 25 3.87 -7.38 7.90
N VAL A 26 3.40 -6.17 8.24
CA VAL A 26 3.10 -5.10 7.28
C VAL A 26 4.35 -4.71 6.50
N GLU A 27 5.48 -4.53 7.19
CA GLU A 27 6.78 -4.20 6.59
C GLU A 27 7.30 -5.35 5.72
N TYR A 28 7.35 -6.57 6.27
CA TYR A 28 7.84 -7.76 5.59
C TYR A 28 7.06 -8.04 4.30
N ARG A 29 5.73 -7.94 4.35
CA ARG A 29 4.86 -8.13 3.18
C ARG A 29 4.83 -6.91 2.25
N ASN A 30 5.54 -5.82 2.59
CA ASN A 30 5.58 -4.58 1.84
C ASN A 30 4.18 -4.00 1.55
N ILE A 31 3.23 -4.14 2.48
CA ILE A 31 1.83 -3.72 2.26
C ILE A 31 1.74 -2.21 2.01
N SER A 32 2.63 -1.42 2.63
CA SER A 32 2.72 0.02 2.42
C SER A 32 3.10 0.42 0.98
N LYS A 33 3.61 -0.51 0.16
CA LYS A 33 3.87 -0.26 -1.27
C LYS A 33 2.62 -0.38 -2.14
N CYS A 34 1.57 -1.05 -1.68
CA CYS A 34 0.34 -1.27 -2.44
C CYS A 34 -0.93 -0.73 -1.78
N VAL A 35 -0.86 -0.38 -0.50
CA VAL A 35 -1.95 0.24 0.25
C VAL A 35 -1.40 1.44 1.00
N LYS A 36 -2.09 2.59 0.92
CA LYS A 36 -1.71 3.81 1.62
C LYS A 36 -1.94 3.66 3.13
N ILE A 37 -0.95 3.10 3.81
CA ILE A 37 -0.91 2.93 5.26
C ILE A 37 0.39 3.46 5.84
N SER A 38 0.31 4.04 7.03
CA SER A 38 1.47 4.48 7.79
C SER A 38 1.84 3.41 8.81
N THR A 39 2.97 2.72 8.63
CA THR A 39 3.42 1.68 9.56
C THR A 39 3.51 2.16 11.02
N PRO A 40 4.05 3.35 11.32
CA PRO A 40 4.05 3.88 12.70
C PRO A 40 2.66 4.04 13.32
N SER A 41 1.59 4.09 12.51
CA SER A 41 0.22 4.24 13.02
C SER A 41 -0.41 2.95 13.53
N ILE A 42 0.24 1.79 13.36
CA ILE A 42 -0.30 0.47 13.74
C ILE A 42 -0.56 0.37 15.25
N TYR A 43 0.36 0.85 16.09
CA TYR A 43 0.17 0.84 17.54
C TYR A 43 -1.05 1.66 17.96
N LYS A 44 -1.12 2.91 17.48
CA LYS A 44 -2.27 3.78 17.72
C LYS A 44 -3.56 3.14 17.21
N LYS A 45 -3.48 2.42 16.09
CA LYS A 45 -4.62 1.75 15.50
C LYS A 45 -5.10 0.56 16.33
N ALA A 46 -4.20 -0.28 16.85
CA ALA A 46 -4.56 -1.39 17.71
C ALA A 46 -5.34 -0.90 18.95
N LEU A 47 -4.86 0.14 19.63
CA LEU A 47 -5.56 0.74 20.77
C LEU A 47 -6.96 1.24 20.39
N GLN A 48 -7.10 1.93 19.25
CA GLN A 48 -8.41 2.39 18.78
C GLN A 48 -9.38 1.26 18.43
N LEU A 49 -8.89 0.13 17.93
CA LEU A 49 -9.72 -1.03 17.63
C LEU A 49 -10.13 -1.76 18.91
N GLU A 50 -9.26 -1.77 19.93
CA GLU A 50 -9.54 -2.32 21.25
C GLU A 50 -10.57 -1.48 22.01
N GLU A 51 -10.44 -0.15 22.02
CA GLU A 51 -11.41 0.78 22.60
C GLU A 51 -12.82 0.61 21.98
N LYS A 52 -12.89 0.20 20.71
CA LYS A 52 -14.14 -0.09 20.00
C LYS A 52 -14.68 -1.51 20.25
N GLY A 53 -13.96 -2.35 21.01
CA GLY A 53 -14.31 -3.74 21.25
C GLY A 53 -14.16 -4.66 20.02
N LEU A 54 -13.43 -4.21 18.99
CA LEU A 54 -13.20 -4.99 17.76
C LEU A 54 -12.04 -6.00 17.93
N ILE A 55 -11.13 -5.70 18.83
CA ILE A 55 -10.06 -6.60 19.26
C ILE A 55 -10.00 -6.57 20.78
N GLN A 56 -9.47 -7.63 21.38
CA GLN A 56 -9.25 -7.73 22.81
C GLN A 56 -7.77 -7.96 23.07
N GLY A 57 -7.15 -7.08 23.87
CA GLY A 57 -5.78 -7.24 24.33
C GLY A 57 -5.69 -8.07 25.60
N GLU A 58 -4.77 -9.02 25.61
CA GLU A 58 -4.36 -9.75 26.82
C GLU A 58 -2.90 -9.41 27.12
N ILE A 59 -2.62 -9.03 28.37
CA ILE A 59 -1.26 -8.77 28.82
C ILE A 59 -0.58 -10.10 29.08
N ILE A 60 0.39 -10.45 28.24
CA ILE A 60 1.21 -11.65 28.41
C ILE A 60 2.56 -11.26 28.99
N ARG A 61 2.94 -11.94 30.07
CA ARG A 61 4.25 -11.82 30.71
C ARG A 61 5.05 -13.10 30.53
N GLU A 62 5.99 -13.10 29.59
CA GLU A 62 6.94 -14.20 29.40
C GLU A 62 8.22 -13.96 30.22
N GLY A 63 8.24 -14.45 31.45
CA GLY A 63 9.44 -14.44 32.30
C GLY A 63 9.95 -13.03 32.64
N LYS A 64 11.20 -12.71 32.27
CA LYS A 64 11.85 -11.39 32.49
C LYS A 64 11.60 -10.36 31.38
N MET A 65 10.82 -10.70 30.35
CA MET A 65 10.53 -9.77 29.24
C MET A 65 9.53 -8.69 29.67
N PRO A 66 9.53 -7.52 29.00
CA PRO A 66 8.50 -6.50 29.16
C PRO A 66 7.11 -7.09 28.87
N GLU A 67 6.11 -6.59 29.57
CA GLU A 67 4.70 -6.91 29.31
C GLU A 67 4.36 -6.55 27.86
N LYS A 68 3.81 -7.51 27.11
CA LYS A 68 3.31 -7.30 25.74
C LYS A 68 1.81 -7.55 25.71
N ALA A 69 1.06 -6.62 25.13
CA ALA A 69 -0.33 -6.85 24.78
C ALA A 69 -0.39 -7.68 23.50
N VAL A 70 -1.00 -8.87 23.59
CA VAL A 70 -1.35 -9.70 22.44
C VAL A 70 -2.83 -9.49 22.16
N TYR A 71 -3.16 -9.11 20.93
CA TYR A 71 -4.53 -8.82 20.53
C TYR A 71 -5.15 -10.04 19.85
N THR A 72 -6.41 -10.28 20.14
CA THR A 72 -7.26 -11.29 19.50
C THR A 72 -8.48 -10.62 18.89
N LEU A 73 -8.93 -11.10 17.74
CA LEU A 73 -10.13 -10.59 17.07
C LEU A 73 -11.40 -10.99 17.85
N THR A 74 -12.34 -10.07 18.03
CA THR A 74 -13.66 -10.36 18.64
C THR A 74 -14.71 -10.67 17.57
N GLU A 75 -15.90 -11.12 17.98
CA GLU A 75 -17.05 -11.30 17.08
C GLU A 75 -17.45 -9.97 16.40
N ALA A 76 -17.42 -8.86 17.14
CA ALA A 76 -17.65 -7.53 16.57
C ALA A 76 -16.56 -7.14 15.56
N GLY A 77 -15.29 -7.50 15.84
CA GLY A 77 -14.18 -7.31 14.90
C GLY A 77 -14.30 -8.11 13.62
N GLU A 78 -14.81 -9.33 13.69
CA GLU A 78 -15.11 -10.18 12.54
C GLU A 78 -16.20 -9.57 11.65
N ALA A 79 -17.31 -9.11 12.25
CA ALA A 79 -18.37 -8.43 11.53
C ALA A 79 -17.87 -7.14 10.85
N GLU A 80 -17.02 -6.37 11.53
CA GLU A 80 -16.42 -5.16 10.97
C GLU A 80 -15.43 -5.49 9.84
N PHE A 81 -14.63 -6.55 9.97
CA PHE A 81 -13.76 -7.02 8.90
C PHE A 81 -14.54 -7.30 7.62
N GLU A 82 -15.65 -8.05 7.72
CA GLU A 82 -16.50 -8.33 6.55
C GLU A 82 -17.16 -7.07 5.98
N ARG A 83 -17.61 -6.17 6.85
CA ARG A 83 -18.20 -4.88 6.44
C ARG A 83 -17.18 -4.06 5.64
N LEU A 84 -15.94 -3.95 6.11
CA LEU A 84 -14.86 -3.23 5.44
C LEU A 84 -14.47 -3.87 4.11
N MET A 85 -14.44 -5.21 4.03
CA MET A 85 -14.24 -5.93 2.77
C MET A 85 -15.28 -5.55 1.72
N ARG A 86 -16.57 -5.44 2.11
CA ARG A 86 -17.67 -5.03 1.21
C ARG A 86 -17.62 -3.53 0.88
N GLU A 87 -17.35 -2.68 1.86
CA GLU A 87 -17.25 -1.23 1.68
C GLU A 87 -16.14 -0.86 0.68
N ILE A 88 -14.92 -1.39 0.88
CA ILE A 88 -13.78 -1.05 0.03
C ILE A 88 -13.96 -1.65 -1.38
N SER A 89 -14.51 -2.85 -1.50
CA SER A 89 -14.70 -3.50 -2.82
C SER A 89 -15.82 -2.89 -3.66
N SER A 90 -16.78 -2.18 -3.05
CA SER A 90 -17.86 -1.47 -3.74
C SER A 90 -17.58 0.02 -3.97
N SER A 91 -16.48 0.54 -3.43
CA SER A 91 -16.09 1.94 -3.59
C SER A 91 -15.51 2.22 -4.98
N PRO A 92 -15.77 3.39 -5.59
CA PRO A 92 -15.10 3.79 -6.82
C PRO A 92 -13.58 3.81 -6.68
N ILE A 93 -12.89 3.30 -7.70
CA ILE A 93 -11.43 3.26 -7.75
C ILE A 93 -10.92 4.64 -8.18
N HIS A 94 -10.08 5.25 -7.35
CA HIS A 94 -9.40 6.51 -7.65
C HIS A 94 -7.89 6.27 -7.75
N LEU A 95 -7.28 6.69 -8.85
CA LEU A 95 -5.83 6.60 -9.07
C LEU A 95 -5.22 8.00 -9.02
N PHE A 96 -4.54 8.32 -7.92
CA PHE A 96 -3.82 9.58 -7.74
C PHE A 96 -2.33 9.38 -8.00
N LEU A 97 -1.79 10.12 -8.97
CA LEU A 97 -0.38 10.12 -9.33
C LEU A 97 0.16 11.53 -9.11
N ASP A 98 0.96 11.73 -8.06
CA ASP A 98 1.40 13.07 -7.63
C ASP A 98 2.18 13.82 -8.72
N PHE A 99 2.89 13.09 -9.60
CA PHE A 99 3.59 13.71 -10.72
C PHE A 99 2.64 14.38 -11.72
N ASN A 100 1.35 14.05 -11.75
CA ASN A 100 0.37 14.76 -12.57
C ASN A 100 0.27 16.23 -12.16
N ALA A 101 0.54 16.58 -10.90
CA ALA A 101 0.63 17.97 -10.47
C ALA A 101 1.77 18.72 -11.19
N VAL A 102 2.85 18.03 -11.55
CA VAL A 102 3.92 18.60 -12.39
C VAL A 102 3.41 18.79 -13.81
N ILE A 103 2.80 17.76 -14.40
CA ILE A 103 2.31 17.77 -15.78
C ILE A 103 1.35 18.94 -16.05
N VAL A 104 0.37 19.14 -15.17
CA VAL A 104 -0.65 20.21 -15.34
C VAL A 104 -0.09 21.63 -15.14
N ASN A 105 1.16 21.78 -14.68
CA ASN A 105 1.82 23.07 -14.48
C ASN A 105 3.07 23.24 -15.37
N LEU A 106 3.32 22.34 -16.33
CA LEU A 106 4.54 22.38 -17.15
C LEU A 106 4.64 23.67 -17.97
N ASP A 107 3.52 24.15 -18.51
CA ASP A 107 3.43 25.38 -19.30
C ASP A 107 3.96 26.64 -18.58
N SER A 108 3.96 26.60 -17.25
CA SER A 108 4.46 27.67 -16.37
C SER A 108 6.00 27.68 -16.26
N LEU A 109 6.69 26.71 -16.85
CA LEU A 109 8.16 26.61 -16.86
C LEU A 109 8.76 26.92 -18.25
N PRO A 110 10.01 27.39 -18.31
CA PRO A 110 10.75 27.45 -19.58
C PRO A 110 10.85 26.06 -20.24
N ARG A 111 10.82 25.99 -21.58
CA ARG A 111 10.82 24.73 -22.36
C ARG A 111 11.93 23.74 -21.97
N GLU A 112 13.12 24.22 -21.64
CA GLU A 112 14.23 23.36 -21.17
C GLU A 112 13.89 22.65 -19.86
N GLN A 113 13.29 23.38 -18.91
CA GLN A 113 12.87 22.81 -17.62
C GLN A 113 11.67 21.87 -17.78
N GLN A 114 10.75 22.16 -18.70
CA GLN A 114 9.64 21.26 -19.02
C GLN A 114 10.16 19.88 -19.45
N LYS A 115 11.09 19.86 -20.42
CA LYS A 115 11.70 18.62 -20.91
C LYS A 115 12.40 17.86 -19.77
N LYS A 116 13.15 18.57 -18.94
CA LYS A 116 13.84 17.97 -17.79
C LYS A 116 12.87 17.29 -16.82
N CYS A 117 11.76 17.94 -16.48
CA CYS A 117 10.74 17.34 -15.61
C CYS A 117 10.14 16.06 -16.22
N VAL A 118 9.83 16.07 -17.52
CA VAL A 118 9.30 14.90 -18.23
C VAL A 118 10.33 13.75 -18.27
N ASP A 119 11.60 14.05 -18.57
CA ASP A 119 12.69 13.07 -18.56
C ASP A 119 12.87 12.43 -17.17
N GLU A 120 12.83 13.24 -16.10
CA GLU A 120 12.91 12.75 -14.72
C GLU A 120 11.73 11.85 -14.35
N ILE A 121 10.50 12.20 -14.76
CA ILE A 121 9.32 11.36 -14.54
C ILE A 121 9.48 10.03 -15.30
N ALA A 122 9.92 10.06 -16.56
CA ALA A 122 10.12 8.88 -17.38
C ALA A 122 11.17 7.93 -16.77
N GLU A 123 12.31 8.45 -16.30
CA GLU A 123 13.34 7.63 -15.65
C GLU A 123 12.87 7.02 -14.32
N ASN A 124 12.07 7.75 -13.55
CA ASN A 124 11.47 7.21 -12.31
C ASN A 124 10.44 6.10 -12.60
N ILE A 125 9.64 6.24 -13.66
CA ILE A 125 8.70 5.19 -14.11
C ILE A 125 9.47 3.93 -14.54
N LYS A 126 10.53 4.08 -15.34
CA LYS A 126 11.40 2.96 -15.74
C LYS A 126 12.01 2.25 -14.53
N THR A 127 12.51 3.02 -13.57
CA THR A 127 13.08 2.51 -12.31
C THR A 127 12.03 1.72 -11.52
N LEU A 128 10.82 2.26 -11.37
CA LEU A 128 9.70 1.57 -10.71
C LEU A 128 9.37 0.25 -11.42
N LYS A 129 9.21 0.27 -12.74
CA LYS A 129 8.89 -0.91 -13.55
C LYS A 129 9.93 -2.02 -13.37
N LYS A 130 11.22 -1.68 -13.49
CA LYS A 130 12.33 -2.62 -13.28
C LYS A 130 12.35 -3.22 -11.88
N ASN A 131 12.08 -2.40 -10.85
CA ASN A 131 12.00 -2.88 -9.47
C ASN A 131 10.85 -3.88 -9.27
N LEU A 132 9.69 -3.64 -9.90
CA LEU A 132 8.53 -4.53 -9.85
C LEU A 132 8.79 -5.83 -10.63
N GLU A 133 9.41 -5.75 -11.80
CA GLU A 133 9.80 -6.91 -12.61
C GLU A 133 10.75 -7.84 -11.84
N ASN A 134 11.81 -7.27 -11.25
CA ASN A 134 12.74 -8.02 -10.41
C ASN A 134 12.01 -8.68 -9.22
N ASN A 135 11.08 -7.97 -8.58
CA ASN A 135 10.28 -8.51 -7.48
C ASN A 135 9.40 -9.68 -7.93
N LEU A 136 8.79 -9.58 -9.12
CA LEU A 136 7.99 -10.64 -9.71
C LEU A 136 8.85 -11.86 -10.03
N GLN A 137 10.03 -11.68 -10.61
CA GLN A 137 10.94 -12.78 -10.92
C GLN A 137 11.39 -13.52 -9.66
N VAL A 138 11.79 -12.80 -8.61
CA VAL A 138 12.22 -13.40 -7.33
C VAL A 138 11.08 -14.16 -6.64
N LYS A 139 9.85 -13.67 -6.72
CA LYS A 139 8.69 -14.28 -6.05
C LYS A 139 8.00 -15.34 -6.91
N SER A 140 8.20 -15.34 -8.23
CA SER A 140 7.65 -16.35 -9.12
C SER A 140 8.44 -17.64 -8.97
N GLY A 141 7.82 -18.66 -8.39
CA GLY A 141 8.45 -19.96 -8.13
C GLY A 141 8.83 -20.23 -6.68
N VAL A 142 8.57 -19.29 -5.76
CA VAL A 142 8.67 -19.53 -4.31
C VAL A 142 7.34 -20.10 -3.79
N PRO A 143 7.31 -21.33 -3.23
CA PRO A 143 6.06 -22.00 -2.83
C PRO A 143 5.22 -21.23 -1.78
N ASP A 144 5.88 -20.49 -0.88
CA ASP A 144 5.23 -19.85 0.27
C ASP A 144 4.74 -18.42 0.01
N VAL A 145 4.80 -17.92 -1.23
CA VAL A 145 4.29 -16.58 -1.55
C VAL A 145 2.77 -16.62 -1.76
N PRO A 146 1.96 -15.87 -1.00
CA PRO A 146 0.51 -15.87 -1.16
C PRO A 146 0.08 -15.40 -2.55
N ALA A 147 -0.81 -16.15 -3.20
CA ALA A 147 -1.32 -15.84 -4.55
C ALA A 147 -1.92 -14.43 -4.66
N ALA A 148 -2.66 -13.97 -3.65
CA ALA A 148 -3.21 -12.61 -3.61
C ALA A 148 -2.11 -11.54 -3.63
N GLY A 149 -0.98 -11.78 -2.95
CA GLY A 149 0.16 -10.87 -2.97
C GLY A 149 0.83 -10.79 -4.34
N LEU A 150 0.95 -11.92 -5.04
CA LEU A 150 1.41 -11.96 -6.43
C LEU A 150 0.47 -11.24 -7.39
N ALA A 151 -0.85 -11.38 -7.19
CA ALA A 151 -1.85 -10.72 -8.02
C ALA A 151 -1.72 -9.19 -7.94
N VAL A 152 -1.60 -8.64 -6.72
CA VAL A 152 -1.39 -7.19 -6.51
C VAL A 152 -0.07 -6.73 -7.11
N LEU A 153 1.01 -7.51 -6.95
CA LEU A 153 2.31 -7.16 -7.51
C LEU A 153 2.29 -7.14 -9.05
N ARG A 154 1.60 -8.10 -9.68
CA ARG A 154 1.37 -8.11 -11.14
C ARG A 154 0.56 -6.90 -11.60
N GLN A 155 -0.50 -6.54 -10.87
CA GLN A 155 -1.27 -5.33 -11.14
C GLN A 155 -0.38 -4.08 -11.14
N GLN A 156 0.49 -3.92 -10.14
CA GLN A 156 1.41 -2.79 -10.07
C GLN A 156 2.38 -2.74 -11.26
N TYR A 157 2.90 -3.90 -11.68
CA TYR A 157 3.77 -3.99 -12.85
C TYR A 157 3.05 -3.56 -14.14
N ILE A 158 1.82 -4.03 -14.36
CA ILE A 158 1.01 -3.65 -15.53
C ILE A 158 0.74 -2.14 -15.54
N LEU A 159 0.42 -1.55 -14.39
CA LEU A 159 0.25 -0.10 -14.27
C LEU A 159 1.55 0.66 -14.61
N ALA A 160 2.70 0.16 -14.16
CA ALA A 160 4.00 0.76 -14.50
C ALA A 160 4.33 0.65 -15.99
N GLN A 161 3.97 -0.45 -16.66
CA GLN A 161 4.09 -0.58 -18.11
C GLN A 161 3.20 0.44 -18.84
N ALA A 162 1.93 0.55 -18.45
CA ALA A 162 1.01 1.52 -19.04
C ALA A 162 1.49 2.97 -18.85
N MET A 163 2.07 3.31 -17.69
CA MET A 163 2.67 4.62 -17.45
C MET A 163 3.91 4.88 -18.32
N GLU A 164 4.74 3.86 -18.58
CA GLU A 164 5.91 3.97 -19.45
C GLU A 164 5.51 4.20 -20.91
N GLU A 165 4.50 3.46 -21.39
CA GLU A 165 3.93 3.66 -22.73
C GLU A 165 3.31 5.05 -22.86
N TRP A 166 2.56 5.48 -21.83
CA TRP A 166 1.95 6.81 -21.79
C TRP A 166 3.00 7.91 -21.85
N ILE A 167 4.01 7.91 -20.97
CA ILE A 167 4.99 9.00 -20.93
C ILE A 167 5.83 9.08 -22.21
N ALA A 168 6.02 7.96 -22.92
CA ALA A 168 6.65 7.95 -24.24
C ALA A 168 5.74 8.52 -25.35
N SER A 169 4.42 8.45 -25.19
CA SER A 169 3.44 9.03 -26.11
C SER A 169 3.25 10.54 -25.91
N VAL A 170 3.57 11.05 -24.72
CA VAL A 170 3.58 12.48 -24.41
C VAL A 170 4.78 13.10 -25.14
N GLY A 171 4.55 13.60 -26.35
CA GLY A 171 5.54 14.38 -27.09
C GLY A 171 5.93 15.67 -26.33
N PRO A 172 6.82 16.51 -26.89
CA PRO A 172 7.06 17.84 -26.34
C PRO A 172 5.71 18.55 -26.17
N PHE A 173 5.44 19.10 -24.97
CA PHE A 173 4.26 19.93 -24.76
C PHE A 173 4.41 21.21 -25.58
N ASP A 174 4.00 21.16 -26.84
CA ASP A 174 3.80 22.35 -27.64
C ASP A 174 2.57 23.06 -27.08
N GLY A 175 2.80 24.03 -26.21
CA GLY A 175 1.79 24.84 -25.52
C GLY A 175 0.97 25.74 -26.46
N THR A 176 0.45 25.20 -27.54
CA THR A 176 -0.50 25.84 -28.44
C THR A 176 -1.77 25.01 -28.47
N GLU A 177 -2.59 25.14 -27.42
CA GLU A 177 -4.04 25.10 -27.51
C GLU A 177 -4.62 25.64 -26.19
N GLY A 178 -5.11 26.89 -26.27
CA GLY A 178 -5.66 27.69 -25.18
C GLY A 178 -5.79 29.15 -25.60
#